data_AF-A0A448BNM9-F1
#
_entry.id   AF-A0A448BNM9-F1
#
_cell.length_a   1.000
_cell.length_b   1.000
_cell.length_c   1.000
_cell.angle_alpha   90.00
_cell.angle_beta   90.00
_cell.angle_gamma   90.00
#
_symmetry.space_group_name_H-M   'P 1'
#
loop_
_entity.id
_entity.type
_entity.pdbx_description
1 polymer ?
#
loop_
_entity_poly.entity_id
_entity_poly.type
_entity_poly.pdbx_seq_one_letter_code
_entity_poly.pdbx_strand_id
1 'polypeptide(L)'
;MHPRRLLAVLGVVVLTSMTSCTSFSSSRSSSMDKTGWITHCFGRFLIDLPPDAVINAGYYLWGDRIEYLDDKPTELAARVDRLEQEWRTQRHKSKGNMFLRKIDFGNESVGLLSWSSEVASKTYLLDTYVTSKPTWHAYRWKGKVSVDREQHAVEISRALARNLRSRAPKEIPSEPGFCIDHAYIAGDSFQVERFGVGVTFPEHPGARFEFRSSTGAELNSLLERVDGFVQNMLSTFAGMETLRKGKHPVGSLPGEEYLVAGSNKGQRAYTFMWEVQGKEESLTEPNLTAGLAVLERSNENGKPPPPAFKSDKEALELWDTIVDSIRVRPTSSSPRGGNAGPSPAPKPATPGGQTLGDHYVYEEFLSSLKPKDSWLDDL
;
A
#
# COMPACT_ATOMS: atom_id res chain seq x y z
N MET A 1 -8.53 42.61 -78.97
CA MET A 1 -7.61 42.16 -77.91
C MET A 1 -8.29 42.47 -76.57
N HIS A 2 -8.99 41.52 -75.98
CA HIS A 2 -8.53 40.57 -74.93
C HIS A 2 -8.24 41.23 -73.57
N PRO A 3 -8.64 40.59 -72.46
CA PRO A 3 -9.28 41.28 -71.35
C PRO A 3 -8.46 41.28 -70.04
N ARG A 4 -8.96 42.13 -69.14
CA ARG A 4 -8.77 42.23 -67.69
C ARG A 4 -8.33 40.95 -66.96
N ARG A 5 -7.50 41.13 -65.93
CA ARG A 5 -7.58 40.38 -64.67
C ARG A 5 -7.60 41.33 -63.48
N LEU A 6 -8.68 41.22 -62.70
CA LEU A 6 -8.79 41.69 -61.32
C LEU A 6 -7.97 40.77 -60.41
N LEU A 7 -7.40 41.33 -59.33
CA LEU A 7 -7.12 40.61 -58.10
C LEU A 7 -7.43 41.54 -56.92
N ALA A 8 -8.45 41.13 -56.16
CA ALA A 8 -8.86 41.73 -54.90
C ALA A 8 -7.94 41.23 -53.78
N VAL A 9 -7.56 42.12 -52.85
CA VAL A 9 -6.86 41.77 -51.61
C VAL A 9 -7.83 42.01 -50.46
N LEU A 10 -8.26 40.92 -49.81
CA LEU A 10 -8.98 40.93 -48.54
C LEU A 10 -7.97 41.14 -47.39
N GLY A 11 -8.24 42.13 -46.53
CA GLY A 11 -7.53 42.31 -45.26
C GLY A 11 -8.03 41.35 -44.19
N VAL A 12 -7.10 40.68 -43.51
CA VAL A 12 -7.35 39.80 -42.36
C VAL A 12 -7.24 40.63 -41.08
N VAL A 13 -8.32 40.66 -40.30
CA VAL A 13 -8.34 41.16 -38.92
C VAL A 13 -8.00 39.98 -38.00
N VAL A 14 -6.90 40.09 -37.25
CA VAL A 14 -6.51 39.11 -36.22
C VAL A 14 -7.14 39.53 -34.89
N LEU A 15 -8.11 38.76 -34.42
CA LEU A 15 -8.63 38.82 -33.04
C LEU A 15 -7.80 37.90 -32.16
N THR A 16 -6.99 38.48 -31.28
CA THR A 16 -6.26 37.75 -30.23
C THR A 16 -7.18 37.50 -29.04
N SER A 17 -7.70 36.27 -28.94
CA SER A 17 -8.44 35.79 -27.77
C SER A 17 -7.43 35.42 -26.67
N MET A 18 -7.31 36.25 -25.62
CA MET A 18 -6.60 35.88 -24.40
C MET A 18 -7.48 34.96 -23.57
N THR A 19 -7.29 33.65 -23.67
CA THR A 19 -7.80 32.69 -22.70
C THR A 19 -7.00 32.81 -21.40
N SER A 20 -7.57 33.53 -20.43
CA SER A 20 -7.05 33.55 -19.05
C SER A 20 -7.31 32.19 -18.42
N CYS A 21 -6.25 31.38 -18.27
CA CYS A 21 -6.28 30.19 -17.42
C CYS A 21 -6.37 30.64 -15.96
N THR A 22 -7.57 30.71 -15.40
CA THR A 22 -7.76 30.84 -13.96
C THR A 22 -7.34 29.53 -13.30
N SER A 23 -6.14 29.54 -12.72
CA SER A 23 -5.66 28.50 -11.83
C SER A 23 -6.51 28.58 -10.56
N PHE A 24 -7.42 27.62 -10.37
CA PHE A 24 -8.08 27.43 -9.07
C PHE A 24 -7.03 26.90 -8.08
N SER A 25 -6.30 27.82 -7.46
CA SER A 25 -5.52 27.51 -6.26
C SER A 25 -6.53 27.39 -5.11
N SER A 26 -7.02 26.16 -4.88
CA SER A 26 -7.77 25.86 -3.66
C SER A 26 -6.83 26.08 -2.48
N SER A 27 -7.15 27.05 -1.63
CA SER A 27 -6.37 27.36 -0.44
C SER A 27 -6.40 26.15 0.49
N ARG A 28 -5.27 25.43 0.60
CA ARG A 28 -5.09 24.39 1.63
C ARG A 28 -5.32 25.01 3.01
N SER A 29 -6.07 24.30 3.86
CA SER A 29 -6.52 24.81 5.16
C SER A 29 -5.36 25.08 6.11
N SER A 30 -5.61 25.92 7.13
CA SER A 30 -4.69 26.11 8.26
C SER A 30 -4.34 24.75 8.89
N SER A 31 -3.07 24.55 9.30
CA SER A 31 -2.63 23.27 9.86
C SER A 31 -3.48 22.85 11.06
N MET A 32 -4.11 21.68 10.97
CA MET A 32 -4.77 21.01 12.10
C MET A 32 -3.81 20.94 13.29
N ASP A 33 -4.33 21.07 14.51
CA ASP A 33 -3.53 20.87 15.71
C ASP A 33 -3.08 19.41 15.80
N LYS A 34 -1.77 19.18 15.67
CA LYS A 34 -1.13 17.86 15.76
C LYS A 34 -0.59 17.55 17.15
N THR A 35 -1.00 18.29 18.18
CA THR A 35 -0.57 18.04 19.56
C THR A 35 -0.86 16.60 19.95
N GLY A 36 0.19 15.88 20.35
CA GLY A 36 0.09 14.47 20.77
C GLY A 36 0.07 13.44 19.65
N TRP A 37 0.08 13.84 18.37
CA TRP A 37 0.16 12.90 17.25
C TRP A 37 1.44 12.07 17.31
N ILE A 38 1.35 10.84 16.80
CA ILE A 38 2.42 9.85 16.87
C ILE A 38 2.95 9.62 15.46
N THR A 39 4.27 9.71 15.29
CA THR A 39 4.94 9.24 14.06
C THR A 39 5.12 7.73 14.12
N HIS A 40 4.62 7.03 13.09
CA HIS A 40 4.74 5.58 12.94
C HIS A 40 5.73 5.21 11.85
N CYS A 41 6.43 4.08 12.01
CA CYS A 41 7.29 3.49 10.97
C CYS A 41 6.60 2.30 10.32
N PHE A 42 6.31 2.40 9.02
CA PHE A 42 5.74 1.32 8.21
C PHE A 42 6.62 1.08 6.99
N GLY A 43 7.25 -0.10 6.93
CA GLY A 43 8.21 -0.41 5.88
C GLY A 43 9.34 0.62 5.79
N ARG A 44 9.44 1.31 4.65
CA ARG A 44 10.43 2.37 4.41
C ARG A 44 9.93 3.77 4.73
N PHE A 45 8.68 3.92 5.19
CA PHE A 45 8.00 5.21 5.31
C PHE A 45 7.65 5.55 6.74
N LEU A 46 7.43 6.85 6.96
CA LEU A 46 6.88 7.43 8.15
C LEU A 46 5.54 8.11 7.82
N ILE A 47 4.60 8.03 8.76
CA ILE A 47 3.30 8.71 8.71
C ILE A 47 2.93 9.16 10.12
N ASP A 48 2.29 10.32 10.27
CA ASP A 48 1.80 10.81 11.55
C ASP A 48 0.30 10.52 11.66
N LEU A 49 -0.12 9.96 12.79
CA LEU A 49 -1.52 9.63 13.07
C LEU A 49 -1.96 10.20 14.43
N PRO A 50 -3.27 10.47 14.63
CA PRO A 50 -3.82 10.85 15.92
C PRO A 50 -3.46 9.85 17.03
N PRO A 51 -3.32 10.31 18.30
CA PRO A 51 -2.88 9.45 19.40
C PRO A 51 -3.84 8.31 19.74
N ASP A 52 -5.12 8.46 19.43
CA ASP A 52 -6.21 7.50 19.68
C ASP A 52 -6.53 6.64 18.44
N ALA A 53 -5.77 6.79 17.35
CA ALA A 53 -5.93 5.99 16.15
C ALA A 53 -5.74 4.49 16.44
N VAL A 54 -6.69 3.67 15.97
CA VAL A 54 -6.63 2.21 16.09
C VAL A 54 -6.03 1.64 14.82
N ILE A 55 -4.86 1.04 14.92
CA ILE A 55 -4.01 0.66 13.79
C ILE A 55 -3.92 -0.86 13.69
N ASN A 56 -4.14 -1.39 12.49
CA ASN A 56 -3.85 -2.77 12.14
C ASN A 56 -2.91 -2.80 10.94
N ALA A 57 -1.74 -3.42 11.09
CA ALA A 57 -0.72 -3.49 10.04
C ALA A 57 -0.47 -4.93 9.58
N GLY A 58 -0.16 -5.08 8.29
CA GLY A 58 0.31 -6.31 7.69
C GLY A 58 1.55 -6.03 6.85
N TYR A 59 2.54 -6.92 6.97
CA TYR A 59 3.83 -6.81 6.27
C TYR A 59 4.07 -8.07 5.47
N TYR A 60 4.63 -7.91 4.26
CA TYR A 60 4.76 -8.99 3.30
C TYR A 60 6.14 -8.92 2.63
N LEU A 61 6.79 -10.08 2.54
CA LEU A 61 8.08 -10.27 1.87
C LEU A 61 7.87 -11.31 0.79
N TRP A 62 8.30 -10.98 -0.44
CA TRP A 62 8.12 -11.86 -1.61
C TRP A 62 6.67 -12.30 -1.82
N GLY A 63 5.71 -11.45 -1.45
CA GLY A 63 4.27 -11.71 -1.56
C GLY A 63 3.65 -12.39 -0.33
N ASP A 64 4.44 -13.02 0.53
CA ASP A 64 3.96 -13.77 1.69
C ASP A 64 4.06 -12.95 2.98
N ARG A 65 3.05 -13.06 3.87
CA ARG A 65 2.99 -12.29 5.12
C ARG A 65 4.11 -12.72 6.08
N ILE A 66 4.84 -11.74 6.63
CA ILE A 66 5.68 -11.93 7.83
C ILE A 66 4.87 -11.51 9.05
N GLU A 67 4.41 -12.50 9.81
CA GLU A 67 3.51 -12.36 10.94
C GLU A 67 4.30 -12.31 12.25
N TYR A 68 4.08 -11.29 13.07
CA TYR A 68 4.59 -11.24 14.44
C TYR A 68 3.83 -12.23 15.33
N LEU A 69 4.55 -12.94 16.18
CA LEU A 69 4.02 -13.91 17.11
C LEU A 69 4.24 -13.46 18.56
N ASP A 70 3.21 -13.59 19.39
CA ASP A 70 3.29 -13.38 20.85
C ASP A 70 3.96 -14.54 21.60
N ASP A 71 4.34 -15.61 20.89
CA ASP A 71 5.04 -16.76 21.44
C ASP A 71 6.31 -16.34 22.16
N LYS A 72 6.55 -16.88 23.36
CA LYS A 72 7.86 -16.91 24.04
C LYS A 72 8.78 -17.97 23.41
N PRO A 73 10.09 -17.98 23.71
CA PRO A 73 11.03 -18.95 23.11
C PRO A 73 10.60 -20.41 23.24
N THR A 74 10.10 -20.82 24.41
CA THR A 74 9.64 -22.19 24.67
C THR A 74 8.33 -22.53 23.94
N GLU A 75 7.45 -21.54 23.78
CA GLU A 75 6.17 -21.69 23.08
C GLU A 75 6.42 -21.81 21.57
N LEU A 76 7.33 -21.00 21.03
CA LEU A 76 7.76 -21.09 19.63
C LEU A 76 8.40 -22.46 19.33
N ALA A 77 9.30 -22.93 20.20
CA ALA A 77 9.90 -24.25 20.05
C ALA A 77 8.84 -25.37 20.02
N ALA A 78 7.90 -25.35 20.98
CA ALA A 78 6.81 -26.31 21.03
C ALA A 78 5.88 -26.22 19.80
N ARG A 79 5.61 -25.02 19.29
CA ARG A 79 4.84 -24.80 18.06
C ARG A 79 5.52 -25.45 16.85
N VAL A 80 6.81 -25.19 16.66
CA VAL A 80 7.60 -25.73 15.54
C VAL A 80 7.62 -27.25 15.60
N ASP A 81 7.91 -27.83 16.77
CA ASP A 81 7.99 -29.28 16.94
C ASP A 81 6.64 -29.95 16.73
N ARG A 82 5.54 -29.34 17.23
CA ARG A 82 4.18 -29.84 17.00
C ARG A 82 3.84 -29.89 15.51
N LEU A 83 4.08 -28.80 14.77
CA LEU A 83 3.78 -28.74 13.33
C LEU A 83 4.62 -29.72 12.53
N GLU A 84 5.89 -29.91 12.90
CA GLU A 84 6.73 -30.95 12.31
C GLU A 84 6.13 -32.34 12.51
N GLN A 85 5.70 -32.69 13.73
CA GLN A 85 5.08 -34.00 14.01
C GLN A 85 3.77 -34.17 13.24
N GLU A 86 2.91 -33.14 13.20
CA GLU A 86 1.67 -33.16 12.43
C GLU A 86 1.95 -33.48 10.95
N TRP A 87 2.89 -32.76 10.31
CA TRP A 87 3.21 -32.98 8.89
C TRP A 87 3.86 -34.33 8.62
N ARG A 88 4.61 -34.89 9.57
CA ARG A 88 5.19 -36.24 9.47
C ARG A 88 4.12 -37.34 9.42
N THR A 89 2.91 -37.10 9.93
CA THR A 89 1.80 -38.06 9.87
C THR A 89 1.02 -37.99 8.56
N GLN A 90 1.06 -36.86 7.85
CA GLN A 90 0.33 -36.65 6.60
C GLN A 90 1.02 -37.34 5.41
N ARG A 91 0.26 -37.63 4.35
CA ARG A 91 0.75 -38.38 3.19
C ARG A 91 0.42 -37.69 1.88
N HIS A 92 1.44 -37.56 1.04
CA HIS A 92 1.28 -37.23 -0.37
C HIS A 92 0.69 -38.44 -1.10
N LYS A 93 -0.24 -38.22 -2.05
CA LYS A 93 -0.94 -39.30 -2.76
C LYS A 93 0.00 -40.27 -3.49
N SER A 94 1.16 -39.79 -3.93
CA SER A 94 2.14 -40.59 -4.70
C SER A 94 3.61 -40.48 -4.27
N LYS A 95 3.94 -39.67 -3.26
CA LYS A 95 5.35 -39.34 -2.93
C LYS A 95 5.72 -39.64 -1.47
N GLY A 96 4.85 -40.35 -0.75
CA GLY A 96 5.09 -40.73 0.64
C GLY A 96 4.75 -39.63 1.63
N ASN A 97 5.72 -39.20 2.43
CA ASN A 97 5.49 -38.24 3.52
C ASN A 97 5.23 -36.82 2.98
N MET A 98 4.32 -36.06 3.61
CA MET A 98 4.15 -34.63 3.32
C MET A 98 5.32 -33.80 3.84
N PHE A 99 5.84 -34.13 5.02
CA PHE A 99 7.03 -33.48 5.58
C PHE A 99 8.29 -33.91 4.83
N LEU A 100 9.10 -32.93 4.44
CA LEU A 100 10.34 -33.16 3.71
C LEU A 100 11.55 -33.04 4.65
N ARG A 101 11.72 -31.88 5.29
CA ARG A 101 12.83 -31.64 6.23
C ARG A 101 12.63 -30.37 7.05
N LYS A 102 13.33 -30.32 8.19
CA LYS A 102 13.58 -29.10 8.96
C LYS A 102 14.91 -28.51 8.50
N ILE A 103 14.93 -27.21 8.25
CA ILE A 103 16.10 -26.47 7.77
C ILE A 103 16.54 -25.53 8.87
N ASP A 104 17.84 -25.53 9.19
CA ASP A 104 18.46 -24.54 10.06
C ASP A 104 18.97 -23.38 9.20
N PHE A 105 18.45 -22.17 9.48
CA PHE A 105 18.86 -20.94 8.79
C PHE A 105 19.93 -20.15 9.56
N GLY A 106 20.37 -20.66 10.71
CA GLY A 106 21.23 -19.94 11.64
C GLY A 106 20.46 -18.89 12.45
N ASN A 107 21.13 -18.26 13.42
CA ASN A 107 20.54 -17.21 14.27
C ASN A 107 19.24 -17.64 14.98
N GLU A 108 19.12 -18.92 15.35
CA GLU A 108 17.92 -19.51 15.96
C GLU A 108 16.68 -19.45 15.05
N SER A 109 16.88 -19.29 13.73
CA SER A 109 15.83 -19.34 12.72
C SER A 109 15.75 -20.72 12.08
N VAL A 110 14.54 -21.21 11.89
CA VAL A 110 14.27 -22.56 11.36
C VAL A 110 13.16 -22.53 10.33
N GLY A 111 13.20 -23.47 9.39
CA GLY A 111 12.16 -23.67 8.38
C GLY A 111 11.62 -25.10 8.39
N LEU A 112 10.31 -25.26 8.30
CA LEU A 112 9.68 -26.55 8.02
C LEU A 112 9.33 -26.60 6.54
N LEU A 113 9.89 -27.56 5.81
CA LEU A 113 9.63 -27.77 4.40
C LEU A 113 8.69 -28.96 4.20
N SER A 114 7.60 -28.77 3.47
CA SER A 114 6.64 -29.82 3.09
C SER A 114 6.20 -29.68 1.64
N TRP A 115 5.53 -30.69 1.08
CA TRP A 115 4.79 -30.52 -0.17
C TRP A 115 3.69 -29.47 0.01
N SER A 116 3.48 -28.61 -1.00
CA SER A 116 2.47 -27.54 -0.90
C SER A 116 1.02 -28.07 -0.89
N SER A 117 0.81 -29.30 -1.36
CA SER A 117 -0.45 -30.04 -1.28
C SER A 117 -0.19 -31.54 -1.43
N GLU A 118 -1.19 -32.39 -1.16
CA GLU A 118 -1.06 -33.85 -1.27
C GLU A 118 -0.82 -34.37 -2.71
N VAL A 119 -0.91 -33.50 -3.71
CA VAL A 119 -0.68 -33.82 -5.14
C VAL A 119 0.40 -32.93 -5.77
N ALA A 120 1.05 -32.08 -4.98
CA ALA A 120 2.04 -31.14 -5.47
C ALA A 120 3.25 -31.87 -6.08
N SER A 121 3.68 -31.39 -7.25
CA SER A 121 4.86 -31.94 -7.93
C SER A 121 5.96 -30.92 -8.18
N LYS A 122 5.63 -29.62 -8.12
CA LYS A 122 6.53 -28.52 -8.51
C LYS A 122 6.73 -27.46 -7.43
N THR A 123 5.99 -27.54 -6.32
CA THR A 123 6.05 -26.53 -5.26
C THR A 123 6.04 -27.18 -3.88
N TYR A 124 6.84 -26.61 -3.01
CA TYR A 124 6.88 -26.84 -1.57
C TYR A 124 6.14 -25.74 -0.84
N LEU A 125 5.79 -26.01 0.41
CA LEU A 125 5.47 -25.01 1.41
C LEU A 125 6.69 -24.90 2.32
N LEU A 126 7.23 -23.69 2.45
CA LEU A 126 8.29 -23.37 3.40
C LEU A 126 7.70 -22.49 4.51
N ASP A 127 7.66 -23.03 5.72
CA ASP A 127 7.16 -22.33 6.92
C ASP A 127 8.34 -21.93 7.80
N THR A 128 8.77 -20.67 7.67
CA THR A 128 9.95 -20.11 8.33
C THR A 128 9.57 -19.44 9.64
N TYR A 129 10.32 -19.75 10.70
CA TYR A 129 10.24 -19.12 12.00
C TYR A 129 11.55 -18.41 12.27
N VAL A 130 11.52 -17.08 12.36
CA VAL A 130 12.70 -16.23 12.52
C VAL A 130 12.55 -15.33 13.74
N THR A 131 13.67 -14.94 14.35
CA THR A 131 13.67 -14.10 15.55
C THR A 131 14.49 -12.83 15.36
N SER A 132 14.02 -11.72 15.91
CA SER A 132 14.76 -10.46 15.88
C SER A 132 15.86 -10.42 16.96
N LYS A 133 16.86 -9.57 16.75
CA LYS A 133 18.01 -9.38 17.64
C LYS A 133 18.32 -7.88 17.85
N PRO A 134 18.87 -7.45 19.01
CA PRO A 134 19.21 -8.28 20.16
C PRO A 134 18.00 -8.64 21.03
N THR A 135 16.93 -7.85 21.03
CA THR A 135 15.70 -8.17 21.77
C THR A 135 14.93 -9.24 21.00
N TRP A 136 14.60 -10.32 21.68
CA TRP A 136 13.95 -11.47 21.06
C TRP A 136 12.46 -11.18 20.81
N HIS A 137 12.06 -11.27 19.54
CA HIS A 137 10.66 -11.36 19.10
C HIS A 137 10.56 -12.43 18.02
N ALA A 138 9.46 -13.18 17.97
CA ALA A 138 9.26 -14.25 17.00
C ALA A 138 8.38 -13.80 15.83
N TYR A 139 8.70 -14.33 14.65
CA TYR A 139 7.92 -14.10 13.43
C TYR A 139 7.75 -15.38 12.65
N ARG A 140 6.60 -15.53 12.00
CA ARG A 140 6.33 -16.59 11.03
C ARG A 140 6.26 -15.99 9.64
N TRP A 141 7.01 -16.56 8.70
CA TRP A 141 6.97 -16.20 7.29
C TRP A 141 6.82 -17.48 6.46
N LYS A 142 5.62 -17.68 5.92
CA LYS A 142 5.22 -18.94 5.28
C LYS A 142 4.79 -18.69 3.85
N GLY A 143 5.41 -19.43 2.92
CA GLY A 143 5.22 -19.22 1.49
C GLY A 143 5.38 -20.47 0.65
N LYS A 144 4.93 -20.41 -0.60
CA LYS A 144 5.19 -21.48 -1.58
C LYS A 144 6.55 -21.26 -2.23
N VAL A 145 7.32 -22.33 -2.36
CA VAL A 145 8.65 -22.30 -2.99
C VAL A 145 8.68 -23.32 -4.13
N SER A 146 9.14 -22.93 -5.32
CA SER A 146 9.33 -23.90 -6.40
C SER A 146 10.42 -24.90 -6.06
N VAL A 147 10.23 -26.17 -6.43
CA VAL A 147 11.18 -27.27 -6.14
C VAL A 147 12.59 -26.97 -6.65
N ASP A 148 12.69 -26.37 -7.83
CA ASP A 148 13.95 -25.98 -8.49
C ASP A 148 14.57 -24.68 -7.93
N ARG A 149 13.88 -23.99 -7.02
CA ARG A 149 14.34 -22.73 -6.39
C ARG A 149 14.59 -22.85 -4.89
N GLU A 150 14.61 -24.07 -4.37
CA GLU A 150 14.73 -24.30 -2.93
C GLU A 150 15.99 -23.66 -2.33
N GLN A 151 17.16 -23.83 -2.97
CA GLN A 151 18.42 -23.23 -2.50
C GLN A 151 18.31 -21.71 -2.40
N HIS A 152 17.69 -21.06 -3.39
CA HIS A 152 17.49 -19.62 -3.37
C HIS A 152 16.59 -19.18 -2.21
N ALA A 153 15.52 -19.92 -1.93
CA ALA A 153 14.63 -19.63 -0.78
C ALA A 153 15.33 -19.83 0.57
N VAL A 154 16.20 -20.84 0.69
CA VAL A 154 17.04 -21.04 1.88
C VAL A 154 17.97 -19.84 2.08
N GLU A 155 18.55 -19.32 1.01
CA GLU A 155 19.50 -18.20 1.06
C GLU A 155 18.80 -16.89 1.47
N ILE A 156 17.58 -16.66 0.95
CA ILE A 156 16.73 -15.54 1.39
C ILE A 156 16.41 -15.66 2.88
N SER A 157 16.02 -16.85 3.35
CA SER A 157 15.65 -17.08 4.76
C SER A 157 16.85 -16.89 5.71
N ARG A 158 18.05 -17.33 5.30
CA ARG A 158 19.31 -17.07 6.02
C ARG A 158 19.65 -15.59 6.07
N ALA A 159 19.44 -14.86 4.97
CA ALA A 159 19.64 -13.41 4.94
C ALA A 159 18.67 -12.67 5.88
N LEU A 160 17.39 -13.06 5.87
CA LEU A 160 16.39 -12.53 6.78
C LEU A 160 16.80 -12.73 8.24
N ALA A 161 17.25 -13.94 8.62
CA ALA A 161 17.69 -14.25 9.97
C ALA A 161 18.91 -13.41 10.45
N ARG A 162 19.80 -13.02 9.52
CA ARG A 162 20.93 -12.13 9.84
C ARG A 162 20.51 -10.67 10.00
N ASN A 163 19.52 -10.25 9.21
CA ASN A 163 19.15 -8.85 9.03
C ASN A 163 17.97 -8.40 9.91
N LEU A 164 17.27 -9.32 10.58
CA LEU A 164 16.12 -8.98 11.41
C LEU A 164 16.56 -8.36 12.75
N ARG A 165 16.44 -7.04 12.86
CA ARG A 165 16.85 -6.23 14.01
C ARG A 165 15.63 -5.83 14.82
N SER A 166 15.67 -5.98 16.14
CA SER A 166 14.61 -5.53 17.03
C SER A 166 14.60 -4.00 17.17
N ARG A 167 13.41 -3.41 17.36
CA ARG A 167 13.23 -2.00 17.72
C ARG A 167 12.09 -1.86 18.72
N ALA A 168 12.10 -0.81 19.55
CA ALA A 168 10.94 -0.50 20.37
C ALA A 168 9.73 -0.12 19.47
N PRO A 169 8.47 -0.30 19.93
CA PRO A 169 7.28 -0.14 19.07
C PRO A 169 7.23 1.18 18.29
N LYS A 170 7.64 2.28 18.92
CA LYS A 170 7.65 3.64 18.36
C LYS A 170 9.06 4.16 18.03
N GLU A 171 10.07 3.31 18.14
CA GLU A 171 11.43 3.68 17.74
C GLU A 171 11.50 3.79 16.22
N ILE A 172 12.16 4.87 15.75
CA ILE A 172 12.41 5.16 14.34
C ILE A 172 13.88 4.83 14.05
N PRO A 173 14.19 3.71 13.36
CA PRO A 173 15.57 3.33 13.09
C PRO A 173 16.26 4.32 12.13
N SER A 174 17.47 4.77 12.48
CA SER A 174 18.32 5.54 11.57
C SER A 174 19.08 4.68 10.56
N GLU A 175 19.16 3.36 10.80
CA GLU A 175 19.72 2.39 9.87
C GLU A 175 18.75 2.13 8.69
N PRO A 176 19.25 1.92 7.46
CA PRO A 176 18.44 1.43 6.35
C PRO A 176 17.76 0.11 6.69
N GLY A 177 16.45 0.02 6.42
CA GLY A 177 15.69 -1.20 6.64
C GLY A 177 14.19 -1.07 6.49
N PHE A 178 13.49 -2.19 6.42
CA PHE A 178 12.03 -2.26 6.30
C PHE A 178 11.40 -2.50 7.68
N CYS A 179 10.74 -1.49 8.26
CA CYS A 179 10.06 -1.58 9.56
C CYS A 179 8.86 -2.53 9.50
N ILE A 180 8.80 -3.44 10.47
CA ILE A 180 7.67 -4.32 10.77
C ILE A 180 7.32 -4.19 12.27
N ASP A 181 6.37 -4.97 12.77
CA ASP A 181 6.06 -5.01 14.20
C ASP A 181 7.30 -5.35 15.02
N HIS A 182 7.65 -4.51 16.01
CA HIS A 182 8.78 -4.72 16.94
C HIS A 182 10.18 -4.92 16.33
N ALA A 183 10.32 -4.78 15.00
CA ALA A 183 11.59 -4.99 14.30
C ALA A 183 11.71 -4.17 13.01
N TYR A 184 12.86 -4.29 12.38
CA TYR A 184 13.08 -3.92 10.99
C TYR A 184 14.05 -4.90 10.33
N ILE A 185 13.89 -5.09 9.02
CA ILE A 185 14.81 -5.90 8.21
C ILE A 185 15.90 -4.96 7.70
N ALA A 186 17.08 -5.04 8.30
CA ALA A 186 18.20 -4.16 7.99
C ALA A 186 18.72 -4.36 6.55
N GLY A 187 19.20 -3.28 5.95
CA GLY A 187 19.77 -3.25 4.61
C GLY A 187 18.90 -2.52 3.58
N ASP A 188 19.48 -2.26 2.42
CA ASP A 188 18.92 -1.51 1.29
C ASP A 188 19.07 -2.26 -0.05
N SER A 189 19.47 -3.53 -0.01
CA SER A 189 19.42 -4.41 -1.17
C SER A 189 17.97 -4.65 -1.57
N PHE A 190 17.69 -4.54 -2.87
CA PHE A 190 16.35 -4.73 -3.39
C PHE A 190 15.80 -6.11 -3.00
N GLN A 191 14.55 -6.11 -2.56
CA GLN A 191 13.74 -7.27 -2.25
C GLN A 191 12.29 -6.89 -2.49
N VAL A 192 11.45 -7.85 -2.88
CA VAL A 192 10.01 -7.59 -2.98
C VAL A 192 9.46 -7.43 -1.57
N GLU A 193 9.00 -6.22 -1.25
CA GLU A 193 8.47 -5.88 0.06
C GLU A 193 7.19 -5.05 -0.08
N ARG A 194 6.22 -5.34 0.78
CA ARG A 194 4.92 -4.67 0.79
C ARG A 194 4.42 -4.51 2.22
N PHE A 195 3.72 -3.41 2.49
CA PHE A 195 2.89 -3.30 3.68
C PHE A 195 1.49 -2.82 3.34
N GLY A 196 0.55 -3.11 4.23
CA GLY A 196 -0.77 -2.48 4.25
C GLY A 196 -1.16 -2.17 5.69
N VAL A 197 -1.58 -0.94 5.92
CA VAL A 197 -2.00 -0.43 7.21
C VAL A 197 -3.45 0.02 7.09
N GLY A 198 -4.31 -0.47 7.97
CA GLY A 198 -5.66 0.03 8.17
C GLY A 198 -5.75 0.81 9.48
N VAL A 199 -6.42 1.96 9.45
CA VAL A 199 -6.58 2.84 10.60
C VAL A 199 -8.05 3.21 10.75
N THR A 200 -8.57 3.14 11.96
CA THR A 200 -9.87 3.74 12.33
C THR A 200 -9.67 4.80 13.39
N PHE A 201 -10.60 5.75 13.45
CA PHE A 201 -10.53 6.90 14.35
C PHE A 201 -11.76 6.88 15.27
N PRO A 202 -11.59 6.78 16.60
CA PRO A 202 -12.71 6.79 17.55
C PRO A 202 -13.63 8.01 17.39
N GLU A 203 -13.07 9.19 17.11
CA GLU A 203 -13.85 10.43 16.89
C GLU A 203 -14.57 10.49 15.54
N HIS A 204 -14.22 9.62 14.58
CA HIS A 204 -14.80 9.57 13.24
C HIS A 204 -15.40 8.18 12.94
N PRO A 205 -16.54 7.83 13.56
CA PRO A 205 -17.12 6.50 13.43
C PRO A 205 -17.50 6.18 11.98
N GLY A 206 -17.06 5.02 11.49
CA GLY A 206 -17.27 4.58 10.11
C GLY A 206 -16.22 5.08 9.12
N ALA A 207 -15.30 5.96 9.52
CA ALA A 207 -14.14 6.31 8.72
C ALA A 207 -13.04 5.23 8.87
N ARG A 208 -12.48 4.84 7.73
CA ARG A 208 -11.31 3.97 7.64
C ARG A 208 -10.28 4.62 6.72
N PHE A 209 -9.08 4.82 7.24
CA PHE A 209 -7.93 5.21 6.44
C PHE A 209 -7.08 3.96 6.14
N GLU A 210 -6.48 3.92 4.96
CA GLU A 210 -5.51 2.90 4.60
C GLU A 210 -4.26 3.52 3.99
N PHE A 211 -3.11 2.90 4.28
CA PHE A 211 -1.81 3.28 3.74
C PHE A 211 -1.05 2.04 3.31
N ARG A 212 -0.63 1.98 2.05
CA ARG A 212 0.01 0.80 1.46
C ARG A 212 1.22 1.21 0.65
N SER A 213 2.20 0.32 0.63
CA SER A 213 3.37 0.41 -0.25
C SER A 213 3.65 -0.95 -0.83
N SER A 214 3.97 -1.02 -2.12
CA SER A 214 4.38 -2.24 -2.82
C SER A 214 5.50 -1.94 -3.80
N THR A 215 6.62 -2.68 -3.73
CA THR A 215 7.68 -2.60 -4.75
C THR A 215 7.14 -2.98 -6.13
N GLY A 216 7.62 -2.28 -7.16
CA GLY A 216 7.10 -2.35 -8.53
C GLY A 216 6.38 -1.06 -8.91
N ALA A 217 6.26 -0.80 -10.21
CA ALA A 217 5.46 0.32 -10.70
C ALA A 217 4.03 -0.17 -11.00
N GLU A 218 3.04 0.66 -10.67
CA GLU A 218 1.68 0.45 -11.16
C GLU A 218 1.64 0.73 -12.67
N LEU A 219 0.89 -0.08 -13.41
CA LEU A 219 0.89 -0.02 -14.88
C LEU A 219 0.39 1.34 -15.40
N ASN A 220 -0.61 1.91 -14.74
CA ASN A 220 -1.28 3.14 -15.14
C ASN A 220 -1.35 4.12 -13.95
N SER A 221 -1.38 5.43 -14.22
CA SER A 221 -1.55 6.43 -13.16
C SER A 221 -2.97 6.39 -12.55
N LEU A 222 -3.12 6.87 -11.31
CA LEU A 222 -4.41 6.91 -10.62
C LEU A 222 -5.46 7.66 -11.43
N LEU A 223 -5.14 8.87 -11.90
CA LEU A 223 -6.12 9.72 -12.58
C LEU A 223 -6.57 9.13 -13.91
N GLU A 224 -5.67 8.50 -14.66
CA GLU A 224 -6.04 7.79 -15.91
C GLU A 224 -6.93 6.59 -15.61
N ARG A 225 -6.67 5.88 -14.51
CA ARG A 225 -7.36 4.65 -14.14
C ARG A 225 -8.78 4.88 -13.64
N VAL A 226 -9.00 5.89 -12.78
CA VAL A 226 -10.31 6.05 -12.10
C VAL A 226 -11.25 7.06 -12.78
N ASP A 227 -10.76 7.90 -13.70
CA ASP A 227 -11.59 9.01 -14.20
C ASP A 227 -12.86 8.54 -14.90
N GLY A 228 -12.78 7.56 -15.81
CA GLY A 228 -13.96 7.07 -16.52
C GLY A 228 -15.02 6.50 -15.57
N PHE A 229 -14.60 5.77 -14.54
CA PHE A 229 -15.48 5.20 -13.53
C PHE A 229 -16.13 6.30 -12.66
N VAL A 230 -15.34 7.27 -12.19
CA VAL A 230 -15.86 8.36 -11.36
C VAL A 230 -16.81 9.25 -12.14
N GLN A 231 -16.52 9.59 -13.40
CA GLN A 231 -17.45 10.34 -14.25
C GLN A 231 -18.79 9.62 -14.44
N ASN A 232 -18.76 8.29 -14.59
CA ASN A 232 -19.97 7.49 -14.66
C ASN A 232 -20.78 7.54 -13.35
N MET A 233 -20.11 7.44 -12.19
CA MET A 233 -20.77 7.57 -10.89
C MET A 233 -21.41 8.95 -10.67
N LEU A 234 -20.65 10.02 -10.96
CA LEU A 234 -21.12 11.41 -10.87
C LEU A 234 -22.35 11.64 -11.75
N SER A 235 -22.39 11.02 -12.93
CA SER A 235 -23.52 11.14 -13.87
C SER A 235 -24.74 10.32 -13.47
N THR A 236 -24.54 9.21 -12.75
CA THR A 236 -25.61 8.25 -12.41
C THR A 236 -26.32 8.59 -11.10
N PHE A 237 -25.59 9.07 -10.08
CA PHE A 237 -26.13 9.27 -8.75
C PHE A 237 -26.24 10.76 -8.41
N ALA A 238 -27.47 11.27 -8.42
CA ALA A 238 -27.76 12.60 -7.90
C ALA A 238 -27.34 12.67 -6.42
N GLY A 239 -26.36 13.53 -6.11
CA GLY A 239 -25.80 13.68 -4.75
C GLY A 239 -24.33 13.27 -4.61
N MET A 240 -23.70 12.76 -5.68
CA MET A 240 -22.24 12.64 -5.76
C MET A 240 -21.59 13.92 -6.25
N GLU A 241 -20.43 14.25 -5.70
CA GLU A 241 -19.61 15.36 -6.17
C GLU A 241 -18.12 15.08 -6.02
N THR A 242 -17.33 15.70 -6.89
CA THR A 242 -15.87 15.72 -6.78
C THR A 242 -15.47 16.89 -5.89
N LEU A 243 -14.84 16.60 -4.75
CA LEU A 243 -14.31 17.62 -3.86
C LEU A 243 -12.96 18.15 -4.38
N ARG A 244 -12.12 17.26 -4.92
CA ARG A 244 -10.79 17.61 -5.45
C ARG A 244 -10.30 16.55 -6.43
N LYS A 245 -9.59 16.96 -7.47
CA LYS A 245 -8.92 16.08 -8.45
C LYS A 245 -7.66 16.77 -8.96
N GLY A 246 -6.52 16.08 -8.94
CA GLY A 246 -5.28 16.61 -9.52
C GLY A 246 -4.03 16.13 -8.80
N LYS A 247 -2.95 16.89 -8.92
CA LYS A 247 -1.67 16.58 -8.28
C LYS A 247 -1.70 16.97 -6.80
N HIS A 248 -1.16 16.09 -5.96
CA HIS A 248 -0.91 16.33 -4.55
C HIS A 248 0.50 15.81 -4.18
N PRO A 249 1.56 16.54 -4.56
CA PRO A 249 2.91 16.15 -4.18
C PRO A 249 3.13 16.35 -2.68
N VAL A 250 3.81 15.39 -2.04
CA VAL A 250 4.21 15.44 -0.63
C VAL A 250 5.73 15.34 -0.55
N GLY A 251 6.40 16.46 -0.29
CA GLY A 251 7.86 16.54 -0.43
C GLY A 251 8.31 16.17 -1.84
N SER A 252 9.13 15.12 -1.98
CA SER A 252 9.59 14.60 -3.27
C SER A 252 8.67 13.52 -3.87
N LEU A 253 7.60 13.12 -3.17
CA LEU A 253 6.66 12.10 -3.65
C LEU A 253 5.69 12.75 -4.65
N PRO A 254 5.69 12.34 -5.94
CA PRO A 254 4.88 12.98 -6.98
C PRO A 254 3.44 12.43 -6.98
N GLY A 255 2.75 12.59 -5.85
CA GLY A 255 1.41 12.05 -5.66
C GLY A 255 0.34 12.73 -6.51
N GLU A 256 -0.68 11.97 -6.87
CA GLU A 256 -1.93 12.42 -7.46
C GLU A 256 -3.11 12.01 -6.57
N GLU A 257 -4.19 12.79 -6.59
CA GLU A 257 -5.37 12.51 -5.77
C GLU A 257 -6.69 12.72 -6.52
N TYR A 258 -7.70 11.93 -6.13
CA TYR A 258 -9.08 12.07 -6.56
C TYR A 258 -10.01 11.81 -5.38
N LEU A 259 -10.74 12.86 -4.97
CA LEU A 259 -11.57 12.90 -3.78
C LEU A 259 -13.02 13.13 -4.16
N VAL A 260 -13.87 12.18 -3.81
CA VAL A 260 -15.32 12.26 -4.04
C VAL A 260 -16.09 12.11 -2.74
N ALA A 261 -17.26 12.73 -2.70
CA ALA A 261 -18.18 12.64 -1.57
C ALA A 261 -19.63 12.53 -2.06
N GLY A 262 -20.46 11.84 -1.28
CA GLY A 262 -21.82 11.50 -1.66
C GLY A 262 -22.81 11.62 -0.53
N SER A 263 -24.00 12.11 -0.84
CA SER A 263 -25.11 12.14 0.12
C SER A 263 -26.20 11.19 -0.32
N ASN A 264 -26.52 10.20 0.52
CA ASN A 264 -27.63 9.28 0.30
C ASN A 264 -28.25 8.87 1.63
N LYS A 265 -29.58 8.70 1.66
CA LYS A 265 -30.37 8.29 2.85
C LYS A 265 -30.03 9.07 4.15
N GLY A 266 -29.71 10.36 4.03
CA GLY A 266 -29.33 11.21 5.17
C GLY A 266 -27.93 10.96 5.73
N GLN A 267 -27.09 10.20 5.03
CA GLN A 267 -25.69 9.95 5.36
C GLN A 267 -24.77 10.60 4.33
N ARG A 268 -23.56 10.95 4.77
CA ARG A 268 -22.48 11.49 3.93
C ARG A 268 -21.37 10.45 3.85
N ALA A 269 -21.08 9.99 2.64
CA ALA A 269 -20.05 9.03 2.30
C ALA A 269 -18.86 9.74 1.64
N TYR A 270 -17.66 9.19 1.81
CA TYR A 270 -16.42 9.73 1.26
C TYR A 270 -15.58 8.61 0.67
N THR A 271 -14.93 8.90 -0.45
CA THR A 271 -13.87 8.06 -1.02
C THR A 271 -12.75 8.98 -1.50
N PHE A 272 -11.68 9.06 -0.72
CA PHE A 272 -10.48 9.82 -1.04
C PHE A 272 -9.37 8.86 -1.44
N MET A 273 -8.71 9.16 -2.54
CA MET A 273 -7.65 8.34 -3.10
C MET A 273 -6.44 9.21 -3.38
N TRP A 274 -5.26 8.77 -2.95
CA TRP A 274 -3.97 9.35 -3.27
C TRP A 274 -3.00 8.25 -3.66
N GLU A 275 -2.19 8.50 -4.70
CA GLU A 275 -1.27 7.50 -5.21
C GLU A 275 0.01 8.12 -5.78
N VAL A 276 1.12 7.42 -5.55
CA VAL A 276 2.36 7.53 -6.31
C VAL A 276 2.49 6.25 -7.12
N GLN A 277 2.60 6.38 -8.44
CA GLN A 277 2.68 5.23 -9.36
C GLN A 277 3.84 4.28 -9.04
N GLY A 278 4.96 4.82 -8.56
CA GLY A 278 6.16 4.07 -8.22
C GLY A 278 7.13 3.91 -9.38
N LYS A 279 8.26 3.26 -9.10
CA LYS A 279 9.29 2.86 -10.06
C LYS A 279 9.63 1.39 -9.87
N GLU A 280 9.97 0.74 -10.97
CA GLU A 280 10.52 -0.61 -10.94
C GLU A 280 11.80 -0.67 -10.09
N GLU A 281 11.96 -1.79 -9.40
CA GLU A 281 13.15 -2.13 -8.59
C GLU A 281 13.59 -1.04 -7.58
N SER A 282 12.66 -0.23 -7.06
CA SER A 282 12.95 0.83 -6.08
C SER A 282 12.32 0.56 -4.71
N LEU A 283 13.14 0.59 -3.66
CA LEU A 283 12.68 0.46 -2.26
C LEU A 283 12.12 1.77 -1.69
N THR A 284 12.61 2.92 -2.16
CA THR A 284 12.24 4.26 -1.66
C THR A 284 11.29 5.00 -2.58
N GLU A 285 11.12 4.53 -3.81
CA GLU A 285 10.11 5.00 -4.76
C GLU A 285 9.19 3.86 -5.25
N PRO A 286 8.62 3.03 -4.35
CA PRO A 286 7.65 2.00 -4.70
C PRO A 286 6.31 2.63 -5.11
N ASN A 287 5.38 1.80 -5.58
CA ASN A 287 3.97 2.19 -5.57
C ASN A 287 3.55 2.50 -4.12
N LEU A 288 2.83 3.62 -3.94
CA LEU A 288 2.39 4.08 -2.64
C LEU A 288 0.96 4.59 -2.76
N THR A 289 0.05 4.08 -1.92
CA THR A 289 -1.35 4.52 -1.90
C THR A 289 -1.78 4.92 -0.50
N ALA A 290 -2.60 5.96 -0.44
CA ALA A 290 -3.34 6.35 0.74
C ALA A 290 -4.82 6.50 0.37
N GLY A 291 -5.70 6.02 1.24
CA GLY A 291 -7.14 6.05 1.01
C GLY A 291 -7.90 6.39 2.28
N LEU A 292 -8.97 7.19 2.17
CA LEU A 292 -9.92 7.41 3.25
C LEU A 292 -11.31 7.11 2.73
N ALA A 293 -12.00 6.18 3.40
CA ALA A 293 -13.36 5.79 3.04
C ALA A 293 -14.30 5.95 4.23
N VAL A 294 -15.50 6.47 3.94
CA VAL A 294 -16.68 6.37 4.80
C VAL A 294 -17.76 5.72 3.97
N LEU A 295 -18.06 4.46 4.27
CA LEU A 295 -19.07 3.69 3.56
C LEU A 295 -20.45 3.89 4.18
N GLU A 296 -21.50 3.65 3.38
CA GLU A 296 -22.87 3.65 3.88
C GLU A 296 -23.01 2.62 5.01
N ARG A 297 -23.56 3.05 6.14
CA ARG A 297 -23.79 2.20 7.31
C ARG A 297 -25.27 1.97 7.50
N SER A 298 -25.62 0.83 8.09
CA SER A 298 -27.01 0.53 8.43
C SER A 298 -27.57 1.54 9.43
N ASN A 299 -28.86 1.84 9.30
CA ASN A 299 -29.56 2.66 10.28
C ASN A 299 -29.69 1.90 11.61
N GLU A 300 -29.49 2.59 12.72
CA GLU A 300 -29.69 2.06 14.06
C GLU A 300 -31.04 2.54 14.59
N ASN A 301 -31.95 1.62 14.90
CA ASN A 301 -33.28 1.90 15.43
C ASN A 301 -34.10 2.89 14.57
N GLY A 302 -33.95 2.79 13.24
CA GLY A 302 -34.63 3.66 12.28
C GLY A 302 -34.04 5.06 12.13
N LYS A 303 -32.91 5.35 12.79
CA LYS A 303 -32.17 6.62 12.67
C LYS A 303 -30.89 6.41 11.85
N PRO A 304 -30.50 7.38 11.01
CA PRO A 304 -29.18 7.36 10.39
C PRO A 304 -28.09 7.26 11.47
N PRO A 305 -27.01 6.52 11.20
CA PRO A 305 -25.87 6.43 12.11
C PRO A 305 -25.23 7.83 12.30
N PRO A 306 -24.53 8.06 13.42
CA PRO A 306 -23.86 9.33 13.66
C PRO A 306 -22.86 9.61 12.53
N PRO A 307 -22.81 10.85 11.98
CA PRO A 307 -21.92 11.17 10.87
C PRO A 307 -20.45 10.97 11.26
N ALA A 308 -19.62 10.51 10.32
CA ALA A 308 -18.18 10.35 10.56
C ALA A 308 -17.46 11.70 10.72
N PHE A 309 -17.92 12.72 9.99
CA PHE A 309 -17.35 14.06 10.01
C PHE A 309 -18.48 15.10 10.13
N LYS A 310 -18.17 16.23 10.78
CA LYS A 310 -19.04 17.40 10.92
C LYS A 310 -19.25 18.11 9.58
N SER A 311 -18.28 18.03 8.67
CA SER A 311 -18.35 18.64 7.34
C SER A 311 -17.29 18.05 6.39
N ASP A 312 -17.46 18.27 5.09
CA ASP A 312 -16.44 17.94 4.08
C ASP A 312 -15.10 18.61 4.38
N LYS A 313 -15.12 19.83 4.96
CA LYS A 313 -13.90 20.53 5.37
C LYS A 313 -13.13 19.78 6.45
N GLU A 314 -13.82 19.21 7.44
CA GLU A 314 -13.18 18.43 8.52
C GLU A 314 -12.57 17.12 7.96
N ALA A 315 -13.29 16.44 7.06
CA ALA A 315 -12.78 15.24 6.38
C ALA A 315 -11.52 15.55 5.56
N LEU A 316 -11.54 16.65 4.80
CA LEU A 316 -10.41 17.13 4.00
C LEU A 316 -9.23 17.55 4.88
N GLU A 317 -9.49 18.17 6.03
CA GLU A 317 -8.43 18.60 6.95
C GLU A 317 -7.71 17.39 7.56
N LEU A 318 -8.44 16.36 8.00
CA LEU A 318 -7.83 15.11 8.49
C LEU A 318 -7.03 14.41 7.38
N TRP A 319 -7.61 14.33 6.18
CA TRP A 319 -6.97 13.77 4.99
C TRP A 319 -5.65 14.47 4.66
N ASP A 320 -5.69 15.78 4.44
CA ASP A 320 -4.53 16.59 4.08
C ASP A 320 -3.45 16.46 5.17
N THR A 321 -3.83 16.52 6.46
CA THR A 321 -2.89 16.43 7.58
C THR A 321 -2.16 15.08 7.65
N ILE A 322 -2.87 13.97 7.42
CA ILE A 322 -2.27 12.63 7.40
C ILE A 322 -1.41 12.45 6.13
N VAL A 323 -1.93 12.78 4.94
CA VAL A 323 -1.24 12.58 3.66
C VAL A 323 0.02 13.45 3.56
N ASP A 324 -0.05 14.73 3.93
CA ASP A 324 1.10 15.64 3.93
C ASP A 324 2.20 15.21 4.93
N SER A 325 1.88 14.31 5.87
CA SER A 325 2.88 13.73 6.78
C SER A 325 3.63 12.53 6.19
N ILE A 326 3.25 12.01 5.02
CA ILE A 326 3.90 10.82 4.45
C ILE A 326 5.30 11.18 3.94
N ARG A 327 6.32 10.44 4.38
CA ARG A 327 7.71 10.61 3.92
C ARG A 327 8.51 9.32 3.99
N VAL A 328 9.51 9.19 3.14
CA VAL A 328 10.54 8.15 3.30
C VAL A 328 11.25 8.35 4.64
N ARG A 329 11.50 7.28 5.39
CA ARG A 329 12.23 7.35 6.65
C ARG A 329 13.67 7.81 6.37
N PRO A 330 14.14 8.89 7.01
CA PRO A 330 15.54 9.30 6.88
C PRO A 330 16.48 8.23 7.42
N THR A 331 17.51 7.87 6.66
CA THR A 331 18.50 6.86 7.04
C THR A 331 19.92 7.37 6.82
N SER A 332 20.91 6.72 7.43
CA SER A 332 22.32 7.09 7.27
C SER A 332 22.86 6.97 5.84
N SER A 333 22.20 6.22 4.95
CA SER A 333 22.55 6.13 3.52
C SER A 333 21.89 7.21 2.65
N SER A 334 20.96 7.99 3.20
CA SER A 334 20.39 9.15 2.48
C SER A 334 21.46 10.24 2.34
N PRO A 335 21.69 10.81 1.14
CA PRO A 335 22.56 11.97 1.01
C PRO A 335 22.03 13.09 1.92
N ARG A 336 22.85 13.57 2.85
CA ARG A 336 22.57 14.82 3.58
C ARG A 336 22.29 15.88 2.52
N GLY A 337 21.10 16.49 2.56
CA GLY A 337 20.60 17.41 1.54
C GLY A 337 21.69 18.34 1.01
N GLY A 338 22.06 18.13 -0.26
CA GLY A 338 23.02 18.92 -0.99
C GLY A 338 22.56 19.00 -2.44
N ASN A 339 22.27 20.22 -2.88
CA ASN A 339 21.84 20.57 -4.23
C ASN A 339 22.61 19.78 -5.32
N ALA A 340 21.93 18.87 -6.00
CA ALA A 340 22.38 18.32 -7.27
C ALA A 340 21.39 18.76 -8.35
N GLY A 341 21.89 19.52 -9.32
CA GLY A 341 21.15 20.03 -10.47
C GLY A 341 20.57 18.91 -11.36
N PRO A 342 19.75 19.28 -12.35
CA PRO A 342 18.89 18.34 -13.07
C PRO A 342 19.72 17.37 -13.91
N SER A 343 19.59 16.08 -13.61
CA SER A 343 20.05 15.00 -14.50
C SER A 343 19.02 14.77 -15.62
N PRO A 344 19.45 14.41 -16.85
CA PRO A 344 18.63 14.49 -18.05
C PRO A 344 17.53 13.41 -18.12
N ALA A 345 16.41 13.77 -18.75
CA ALA A 345 15.22 12.95 -18.91
C ALA A 345 15.47 11.63 -19.66
N PRO A 346 14.84 10.50 -19.27
CA PRO A 346 14.85 9.27 -20.04
C PRO A 346 14.02 9.41 -21.33
N LYS A 347 14.48 8.76 -22.41
CA LYS A 347 13.75 8.69 -23.69
C LYS A 347 12.58 7.68 -23.61
N PRO A 348 11.52 7.87 -24.41
CA PRO A 348 10.33 7.00 -24.36
C PRO A 348 10.62 5.62 -24.95
N ALA A 349 10.18 4.57 -24.26
CA ALA A 349 10.12 3.21 -24.81
C ALA A 349 8.79 2.99 -25.55
N THR A 350 8.86 2.32 -26.71
CA THR A 350 7.73 1.99 -27.58
C THR A 350 6.95 0.77 -27.06
N PRO A 351 5.61 0.70 -27.16
CA PRO A 351 4.82 -0.39 -26.60
C PRO A 351 4.79 -1.61 -27.55
N GLY A 352 5.19 -2.78 -27.05
CA GLY A 352 4.93 -4.09 -27.65
C GLY A 352 3.99 -4.89 -26.73
N GLY A 353 2.82 -5.26 -27.24
CA GLY A 353 1.64 -5.64 -26.46
C GLY A 353 1.60 -7.05 -25.87
N GLN A 354 0.61 -7.28 -25.02
CA GLN A 354 -0.58 -8.10 -25.31
C GLN A 354 -1.56 -8.00 -24.12
N THR A 355 -2.78 -7.60 -24.44
CA THR A 355 -3.94 -7.43 -23.55
C THR A 355 -4.48 -8.79 -23.10
N LEU A 356 -4.56 -9.04 -21.80
CA LEU A 356 -5.40 -10.08 -21.23
C LEU A 356 -5.88 -9.65 -19.82
N GLY A 357 -7.18 -9.32 -19.71
CA GLY A 357 -7.93 -9.50 -18.46
C GLY A 357 -8.44 -8.28 -17.69
N ASP A 358 -8.91 -7.23 -18.35
CA ASP A 358 -9.42 -5.95 -17.78
C ASP A 358 -10.74 -6.02 -16.96
N HIS A 359 -11.02 -7.10 -16.23
CA HIS A 359 -12.27 -7.21 -15.44
C HIS A 359 -12.11 -7.75 -14.02
N TYR A 360 -10.92 -8.21 -13.60
CA TYR A 360 -10.76 -8.90 -12.31
C TYR A 360 -10.49 -7.96 -11.11
N VAL A 361 -9.82 -6.83 -11.32
CA VAL A 361 -9.39 -5.94 -10.21
C VAL A 361 -10.55 -5.06 -9.68
N TYR A 362 -11.54 -4.78 -10.53
CA TYR A 362 -12.69 -3.94 -10.17
C TYR A 362 -13.75 -4.68 -9.33
N GLU A 363 -13.93 -5.98 -9.53
CA GLU A 363 -14.79 -6.81 -8.67
C GLU A 363 -14.21 -6.92 -7.25
N GLU A 364 -12.88 -6.90 -7.07
CA GLU A 364 -12.24 -6.98 -5.74
C GLU A 364 -12.43 -5.68 -4.93
N PHE A 365 -12.25 -4.52 -5.56
CA PHE A 365 -12.51 -3.23 -4.90
C PHE A 365 -14.00 -2.99 -4.64
N LEU A 366 -14.90 -3.33 -5.56
CA LEU A 366 -16.35 -3.14 -5.38
C LEU A 366 -16.99 -4.23 -4.49
N SER A 367 -16.44 -5.44 -4.43
CA SER A 367 -16.88 -6.48 -3.48
C SER A 367 -16.46 -6.17 -2.05
N SER A 368 -15.38 -5.40 -1.85
CA SER A 368 -14.97 -4.87 -0.54
C SER A 368 -15.93 -3.80 0.04
N LEU A 369 -16.88 -3.29 -0.77
CA LEU A 369 -17.81 -2.21 -0.40
C LEU A 369 -19.22 -2.70 -0.06
N LYS A 370 -19.50 -4.01 -0.08
CA LYS A 370 -20.77 -4.56 0.42
C LYS A 370 -20.61 -4.98 1.89
N PRO A 371 -21.59 -4.68 2.77
CA PRO A 371 -21.54 -5.17 4.14
C PRO A 371 -21.70 -6.68 4.10
N LYS A 372 -20.61 -7.40 4.37
CA LYS A 372 -20.63 -8.84 4.63
C LYS A 372 -20.01 -9.06 5.98
N ASP A 373 -20.84 -9.55 6.89
CA ASP A 373 -20.40 -10.09 8.16
C ASP A 373 -19.32 -11.16 7.92
N SER A 374 -18.29 -11.13 8.76
CA SER A 374 -17.23 -12.13 8.93
C SER A 374 -15.94 -11.97 8.10
N TRP A 375 -14.85 -11.80 8.84
CA TRP A 375 -13.45 -11.52 8.53
C TRP A 375 -12.62 -12.77 8.17
N LEU A 376 -13.20 -13.79 7.52
CA LEU A 376 -12.56 -15.11 7.37
C LEU A 376 -12.14 -15.53 5.96
N ASP A 377 -12.38 -14.73 4.92
CA ASP A 377 -12.00 -15.09 3.55
C ASP A 377 -10.79 -14.33 2.98
N ASP A 378 -10.16 -13.45 3.78
CA ASP A 378 -8.90 -12.76 3.43
C ASP A 378 -7.70 -13.28 4.27
N LEU A 379 -7.77 -14.56 4.68
CA LEU A 379 -6.62 -15.38 5.05
C LEU A 379 -6.15 -16.22 3.87
#